data_AF-A0A505D6M4-F1
#
_entry.id   AF-A0A505D6M4-F1
#
_cell.length_a   1.000
_cell.length_b   1.000
_cell.length_c   1.000
_cell.angle_alpha   90.00
_cell.angle_beta   90.00
_cell.angle_gamma   90.00
#
_symmetry.space_group_name_H-M   'P 1'
#
loop_
_entity.id
_entity.type
_entity.pdbx_description
1 polymer ?
#
loop_
_entity_poly.entity_id
_entity_poly.type
_entity_poly.pdbx_seq_one_letter_code
_entity_poly.pdbx_strand_id
1 'polypeptide(L)'
;MGEWTPVVYRGDGAWIGVMPSGEIGVGTEVEGRATLEGSRFIPMWPFLERDFSECLSEFSRLGESPARGGTPPPEKLIELTVGSAWKSGRPYWMRLAVPWAIEMVQRSEFDSEAMGNLLGEMLDSEIVEPEMRERLRRFSSMLSDSLEDRD
;
A
#
# COMPACT_ATOMS: atom_id res chain seq x y z
N MET A 1 -13.04 27.07 -7.25
CA MET A 1 -12.42 25.97 -6.49
C MET A 1 -13.46 24.88 -6.39
N GLY A 2 -13.19 23.68 -6.91
CA GLY A 2 -14.15 22.58 -6.81
C GLY A 2 -14.20 21.99 -5.40
N GLU A 3 -15.26 21.23 -5.14
CA GLU A 3 -15.56 20.63 -3.84
C GLU A 3 -14.67 19.40 -3.62
N TRP A 4 -14.08 19.30 -2.42
CA TRP A 4 -13.30 18.15 -1.98
C TRP A 4 -14.22 17.21 -1.23
N THR A 5 -14.26 15.95 -1.64
CA THR A 5 -15.10 14.94 -0.98
C THR A 5 -14.19 14.07 -0.12
N PRO A 6 -14.24 14.19 1.22
CA PRO A 6 -13.50 13.30 2.11
C PRO A 6 -13.99 11.87 1.93
N VAL A 7 -13.05 10.93 1.95
CA VAL A 7 -13.31 9.51 1.70
C VAL A 7 -12.94 8.67 2.90
N VAL A 8 -11.75 8.92 3.47
CA VAL A 8 -11.30 8.26 4.69
C VAL A 8 -10.79 9.32 5.65
N TYR A 9 -11.28 9.27 6.88
CA TYR A 9 -10.76 10.08 7.99
C TYR A 9 -9.69 9.31 8.75
N ARG A 10 -8.53 9.91 8.96
CA ARG A 10 -7.43 9.28 9.71
C ARG A 10 -7.46 9.53 11.22
N GLY A 11 -8.50 10.17 11.76
CA GLY A 11 -8.62 10.38 13.21
C GLY A 11 -7.74 11.51 13.77
N ASP A 12 -6.68 11.90 13.05
CA ASP A 12 -5.66 12.89 13.42
C ASP A 12 -5.80 14.23 12.67
N GLY A 13 -6.93 14.45 11.99
CA GLY A 13 -7.19 15.63 11.16
C GLY A 13 -6.72 15.51 9.70
N ALA A 14 -6.03 14.42 9.33
CA ALA A 14 -5.69 14.12 7.94
C ALA A 14 -6.81 13.33 7.24
N TRP A 15 -7.00 13.63 5.96
CA TRP A 15 -8.03 13.02 5.13
C TRP A 15 -7.43 12.49 3.84
N ILE A 16 -7.92 11.34 3.41
CA ILE A 16 -7.84 10.90 2.02
C ILE A 16 -9.17 11.31 1.39
N GLY A 17 -9.13 11.95 0.23
CA GLY A 17 -10.32 12.43 -0.43
C GLY A 17 -10.17 12.57 -1.92
N VAL A 18 -11.28 12.82 -2.60
CA VAL A 18 -11.31 13.05 -4.04
C VAL A 18 -11.14 14.54 -4.29
N MET A 19 -10.09 14.87 -5.04
CA MET A 19 -9.88 16.22 -5.53
C MET A 19 -10.91 16.59 -6.59
N PRO A 20 -11.12 17.90 -6.83
CA PRO A 20 -11.98 18.35 -7.93
C PRO A 20 -11.58 17.82 -9.32
N SER A 21 -10.32 17.42 -9.51
CA SER A 21 -9.83 16.78 -10.73
C SER A 21 -10.29 15.32 -10.88
N GLY A 22 -10.90 14.73 -9.86
CA GLY A 22 -11.26 13.31 -9.78
C GLY A 22 -10.17 12.43 -9.16
N GLU A 23 -8.95 12.94 -9.03
CA GLU A 23 -7.83 12.20 -8.44
C GLU A 23 -7.96 12.05 -6.93
N ILE A 24 -7.43 10.95 -6.40
CA ILE A 24 -7.27 10.84 -4.94
C ILE A 24 -6.11 11.72 -4.48
N GLY A 25 -6.43 12.57 -3.53
CA GLY A 25 -5.45 13.36 -2.82
C GLY A 25 -5.43 13.08 -1.33
N VAL A 26 -4.60 13.86 -0.67
CA VAL A 26 -4.46 13.97 0.77
C VAL A 26 -4.49 15.44 1.16
N GLY A 27 -5.05 15.73 2.32
CA GLY A 27 -5.09 17.08 2.88
C GLY A 27 -5.63 17.07 4.29
N THR A 28 -5.57 18.22 4.94
CA THR A 28 -6.29 18.47 6.20
C THR A 28 -7.45 19.42 5.92
N GLU A 29 -8.36 19.60 6.89
CA GLU A 29 -9.43 20.60 6.76
C GLU A 29 -8.89 22.05 6.61
N VAL A 30 -7.63 22.28 7.00
CA VAL A 30 -7.02 23.61 7.15
C VAL A 30 -5.75 23.85 6.31
N GLU A 31 -5.15 22.84 5.67
CA GLU A 31 -3.88 22.97 4.93
C GLU A 31 -3.95 22.53 3.45
N GLY A 32 -2.81 22.68 2.76
CA GLY A 32 -2.61 22.42 1.34
C GLY A 32 -2.93 20.98 0.92
N ARG A 33 -3.33 20.84 -0.35
CA ARG A 33 -3.81 19.61 -0.96
C ARG A 33 -2.71 19.05 -1.86
N ALA A 34 -2.43 17.75 -1.75
CA ALA A 34 -1.53 17.05 -2.66
C ALA A 34 -2.22 15.81 -3.24
N THR A 35 -1.89 15.43 -4.47
CA THR A 35 -2.19 14.07 -4.95
C THR A 35 -1.52 13.05 -4.03
N LEU A 36 -2.04 11.82 -3.96
CA LEU A 36 -1.35 10.75 -3.25
C LEU A 36 0.07 10.55 -3.78
N GLU A 37 0.25 10.59 -5.10
CA GLU A 37 1.55 10.54 -5.75
C GLU A 37 2.47 11.70 -5.33
N GLY A 38 1.96 12.94 -5.32
CA GLY A 38 2.69 14.12 -4.89
C GLY A 38 3.10 14.07 -3.41
N SER A 39 2.32 13.38 -2.58
CA SER A 39 2.64 13.09 -1.18
C SER A 39 3.54 11.86 -0.98
N ARG A 40 3.91 11.18 -2.08
CA ARG A 40 4.65 9.91 -2.09
C ARG A 40 3.99 8.83 -1.23
N PHE A 41 2.66 8.85 -1.14
CA PHE A 41 1.85 7.92 -0.36
C PHE A 41 2.16 7.90 1.15
N ILE A 42 2.95 8.84 1.68
CA ILE A 42 3.28 8.94 3.11
C ILE A 42 2.01 8.95 3.98
N PRO A 43 0.93 9.64 3.60
CA PRO A 43 -0.28 9.65 4.41
C PRO A 43 -1.02 8.31 4.47
N MET A 44 -0.64 7.33 3.66
CA MET A 44 -1.18 5.97 3.73
C MET A 44 -0.45 5.10 4.76
N TRP A 45 0.74 5.49 5.24
CA TRP A 45 1.53 4.62 6.11
C TRP A 45 0.85 4.21 7.42
N PRO A 46 0.05 5.06 8.08
CA PRO A 46 -0.63 4.64 9.32
C PRO A 46 -1.65 3.52 9.12
N PHE A 47 -2.10 3.26 7.89
CA PHE A 47 -2.93 2.08 7.63
C PHE A 47 -2.14 0.77 7.84
N LEU A 48 -0.81 0.79 7.73
CA LEU A 48 0.04 -0.38 8.01
C LEU A 48 -0.01 -0.83 9.48
N GLU A 49 -0.50 0.02 10.39
CA GLU A 49 -0.72 -0.33 11.79
C GLU A 49 -1.99 -1.17 11.99
N ARG A 50 -2.85 -1.26 10.96
CA ARG A 50 -4.12 -1.99 10.96
C ARG A 50 -3.96 -3.34 10.25
N ASP A 51 -4.98 -4.17 10.38
CA ASP A 51 -5.05 -5.44 9.65
C ASP A 51 -5.14 -5.21 8.13
N PHE A 52 -4.41 -6.03 7.38
CA PHE A 52 -4.35 -5.95 5.92
C PHE A 52 -5.72 -6.18 5.28
N SER A 53 -6.45 -7.21 5.73
CA SER A 53 -7.72 -7.60 5.14
C SER A 53 -8.82 -6.57 5.41
N GLU A 54 -8.79 -5.96 6.60
CA GLU A 54 -9.67 -4.84 6.95
C GLU A 54 -9.41 -3.63 6.03
N CYS A 55 -8.13 -3.26 5.84
CA CYS A 55 -7.77 -2.13 4.98
C CYS A 55 -8.12 -2.39 3.51
N LEU A 56 -7.83 -3.57 2.99
CA LEU A 56 -8.19 -3.94 1.62
C LEU A 56 -9.72 -3.88 1.43
N SER A 57 -10.51 -4.43 2.36
CA SER A 57 -11.97 -4.37 2.29
C SER A 57 -12.49 -2.92 2.30
N GLU A 58 -11.92 -2.07 3.15
CA GLU A 58 -12.27 -0.65 3.21
C GLU A 58 -11.96 0.03 1.86
N PHE A 59 -10.75 -0.16 1.32
CA PHE A 59 -10.34 0.43 0.04
C PHE A 59 -11.17 -0.08 -1.15
N SER A 60 -11.53 -1.36 -1.18
CA SER A 60 -12.39 -1.92 -2.24
C SER A 60 -13.76 -1.26 -2.26
N ARG A 61 -14.41 -1.08 -1.10
CA ARG A 61 -15.71 -0.38 -1.02
C ARG A 61 -15.63 1.07 -1.51
N LEU A 62 -14.48 1.71 -1.32
CA LEU A 62 -14.25 3.07 -1.82
C LEU A 62 -14.13 3.13 -3.34
N GLY A 63 -13.62 2.07 -3.97
CA GLY A 63 -13.51 1.92 -5.42
C GLY A 63 -14.85 1.67 -6.12
N GLU A 64 -15.84 1.11 -5.42
CA GLU A 64 -17.20 0.86 -5.94
C GLU A 64 -18.03 2.15 -6.11
N SER A 65 -17.55 3.29 -5.62
CA SER A 65 -18.26 4.57 -5.71
C SER A 65 -18.19 5.12 -7.15
N PRO A 66 -19.34 5.29 -7.85
CA PRO A 66 -19.40 5.63 -9.27
C PRO A 66 -18.91 7.05 -9.63
N ALA A 67 -18.43 7.83 -8.66
CA ALA A 67 -17.98 9.21 -8.86
C ALA A 67 -16.47 9.36 -9.13
N ARG A 68 -15.69 8.27 -9.24
CA ARG A 68 -14.22 8.33 -9.09
C ARG A 68 -13.44 7.87 -10.31
N GLY A 69 -13.39 8.70 -11.34
CA GLY A 69 -12.35 8.57 -12.37
C GLY A 69 -10.99 8.95 -11.79
N GLY A 70 -9.99 8.06 -11.82
CA GLY A 70 -8.60 8.37 -11.41
C GLY A 70 -8.17 7.83 -10.04
N THR A 71 -8.98 6.99 -9.39
CA THR A 71 -8.56 6.22 -8.20
C THR A 71 -7.80 4.97 -8.66
N PRO A 72 -6.54 4.75 -8.22
CA PRO A 72 -5.87 3.46 -8.43
C PRO A 72 -6.72 2.35 -7.82
N PRO A 73 -6.73 1.14 -8.42
CA PRO A 73 -7.41 0.01 -7.79
C PRO A 73 -6.85 -0.23 -6.37
N PRO A 74 -7.66 -0.76 -5.43
CA PRO A 74 -7.28 -0.95 -4.02
C PRO A 74 -5.92 -1.64 -3.86
N GLU A 75 -5.65 -2.64 -4.68
CA GLU A 75 -4.41 -3.40 -4.71
C GLU A 75 -3.23 -2.49 -5.04
N LYS A 76 -3.40 -1.62 -6.04
CA LYS A 76 -2.36 -0.65 -6.43
C LYS A 76 -2.10 0.38 -5.34
N LEU A 77 -3.14 0.80 -4.62
CA LEU A 77 -2.99 1.72 -3.48
C LEU A 77 -2.18 1.07 -2.35
N ILE A 78 -2.43 -0.22 -2.07
CA ILE A 78 -1.65 -1.00 -1.10
C ILE A 78 -0.20 -1.17 -1.55
N GLU A 79 0.05 -1.56 -2.81
CA GLU A 79 1.40 -1.69 -3.37
C GLU A 79 2.24 -0.43 -3.18
N LEU A 80 1.67 0.71 -3.55
CA LEU A 80 2.35 2.01 -3.46
C LEU A 80 2.59 2.43 -2.01
N THR A 81 1.67 2.08 -1.11
CA THR A 81 1.81 2.33 0.33
C THR A 81 2.94 1.49 0.93
N VAL A 82 2.93 0.18 0.71
CA VAL A 82 3.95 -0.76 1.21
C VAL A 82 5.32 -0.41 0.63
N GLY A 83 5.39 -0.19 -0.69
CA GLY A 83 6.63 0.17 -1.38
C GLY A 83 7.21 1.51 -0.91
N SER A 84 6.37 2.53 -0.68
CA SER A 84 6.85 3.83 -0.18
C SER A 84 7.30 3.76 1.28
N ALA A 85 6.59 3.02 2.13
CA ALA A 85 6.99 2.79 3.52
C ALA A 85 8.31 2.02 3.61
N TRP A 86 8.49 0.99 2.78
CA TRP A 86 9.73 0.23 2.69
C TRP A 86 10.91 1.11 2.24
N LYS A 87 10.74 1.87 1.16
CA LYS A 87 11.78 2.76 0.61
C LYS A 87 12.06 4.00 1.45
N SER A 88 11.32 4.21 2.54
CA SER A 88 11.47 5.38 3.40
C SER A 88 12.78 5.40 4.20
N GLY A 89 13.40 4.23 4.43
CA GLY A 89 14.53 4.07 5.34
C GLY A 89 14.17 4.27 6.82
N ARG A 90 12.89 4.37 7.18
CA ARG A 90 12.42 4.58 8.56
C ARG A 90 12.10 3.22 9.20
N PRO A 91 12.88 2.76 10.20
CA PRO A 91 12.76 1.44 10.81
C PRO A 91 11.34 1.01 11.16
N TYR A 92 10.57 1.91 11.77
CA TYR A 92 9.21 1.64 12.20
C TYR A 92 8.28 1.25 11.03
N TRP A 93 8.20 2.10 10.01
CA TRP A 93 7.34 1.89 8.85
C TRP A 93 7.83 0.74 7.97
N MET A 94 9.15 0.57 7.84
CA MET A 94 9.73 -0.57 7.14
C MET A 94 9.30 -1.89 7.77
N ARG A 95 9.32 -2.01 9.10
CA ARG A 95 8.88 -3.22 9.82
C ARG A 95 7.39 -3.49 9.63
N LEU A 96 6.56 -2.45 9.64
CA LEU A 96 5.11 -2.59 9.41
C LEU A 96 4.78 -2.97 7.96
N ALA A 97 5.63 -2.61 6.99
CA ALA A 97 5.45 -2.98 5.59
C ALA A 97 5.67 -4.48 5.33
N VAL A 98 6.54 -5.15 6.09
CA VAL A 98 6.89 -6.57 5.91
C VAL A 98 5.68 -7.52 6.00
N PRO A 99 4.85 -7.51 7.07
CA PRO A 99 3.71 -8.42 7.15
C PRO A 99 2.70 -8.18 6.02
N TRP A 100 2.52 -6.93 5.59
CA TRP A 100 1.65 -6.63 4.45
C TRP A 100 2.21 -7.17 3.13
N ALA A 101 3.52 -7.08 2.89
CA ALA A 101 4.15 -7.67 1.70
C ALA A 101 3.98 -9.20 1.66
N ILE A 102 4.01 -9.87 2.82
CA ILE A 102 3.73 -11.32 2.92
C ILE A 102 2.28 -11.63 2.51
N GLU A 103 1.31 -10.83 2.96
CA GLU A 103 -0.11 -10.98 2.59
C GLU A 103 -0.35 -10.75 1.10
N MET A 104 0.32 -9.75 0.51
CA MET A 104 0.20 -9.45 -0.92
C MET A 104 0.66 -10.61 -1.80
N VAL A 105 1.74 -11.29 -1.42
CA VAL A 105 2.30 -12.42 -2.19
C VAL A 105 1.39 -13.64 -2.20
N GLN A 106 0.52 -13.78 -1.20
CA GLN A 106 -0.44 -14.89 -1.12
C GLN A 106 -1.69 -14.66 -1.99
N ARG A 107 -1.79 -13.50 -2.65
CA ARG A 107 -2.98 -13.03 -3.35
C ARG A 107 -2.66 -12.81 -4.82
N SER A 108 -3.45 -13.40 -5.71
CA SER A 108 -3.19 -13.36 -7.17
C SER A 108 -3.53 -12.01 -7.80
N GLU A 109 -4.13 -11.10 -7.05
CA GLU A 109 -4.52 -9.76 -7.48
C GLU A 109 -3.34 -8.77 -7.48
N PHE A 110 -2.21 -9.13 -6.88
CA PHE A 110 -1.00 -8.32 -6.84
C PHE A 110 0.00 -8.71 -7.93
N ASP A 111 0.75 -7.73 -8.42
CA ASP A 111 1.75 -7.96 -9.46
C ASP A 111 2.93 -8.81 -8.94
N SER A 112 3.07 -10.02 -9.47
CA SER A 112 4.05 -11.00 -9.00
C SER A 112 5.50 -10.56 -9.17
N GLU A 113 5.80 -9.79 -10.23
CA GLU A 113 7.15 -9.29 -10.50
C GLU A 113 7.53 -8.19 -9.50
N ALA A 114 6.62 -7.22 -9.29
CA ALA A 114 6.77 -6.18 -8.29
C ALA A 114 6.90 -6.77 -6.88
N MET A 115 6.13 -7.81 -6.57
CA MET A 115 6.22 -8.51 -5.29
C MET A 115 7.53 -9.28 -5.13
N GLY A 116 7.99 -9.98 -6.17
CA GLY A 116 9.29 -10.66 -6.15
C GLY A 116 10.45 -9.70 -5.88
N ASN A 117 10.46 -8.55 -6.56
CA ASN A 117 11.46 -7.51 -6.34
C ASN A 117 11.42 -6.95 -4.91
N LEU A 118 10.22 -6.64 -4.40
CA LEU A 118 10.04 -6.13 -3.04
C LEU A 118 10.49 -7.14 -1.98
N LEU A 119 10.14 -8.41 -2.13
CA LEU A 119 10.55 -9.48 -1.23
C LEU A 119 12.07 -9.66 -1.23
N GLY A 120 12.71 -9.62 -2.40
CA GLY A 120 14.16 -9.67 -2.54
C GLY A 120 14.85 -8.56 -1.73
N GLU A 121 14.40 -7.31 -1.89
CA GLU A 121 14.90 -6.18 -1.11
C GLU A 121 14.72 -6.38 0.42
N MET A 122 13.58 -6.95 0.83
CA MET A 122 13.28 -7.21 2.24
C MET A 122 14.16 -8.31 2.85
N LEU A 123 14.43 -9.38 2.10
CA LEU A 123 15.22 -10.51 2.57
C LEU A 123 16.65 -10.13 2.96
N ASP A 124 17.24 -9.21 2.20
CA ASP A 124 18.61 -8.73 2.40
C ASP A 124 18.73 -7.68 3.51
N SER A 125 17.60 -7.19 4.03
CA SER A 125 17.59 -6.12 5.02
C SER A 125 17.68 -6.64 6.46
N GLU A 126 18.57 -6.04 7.25
CA GLU A 126 18.72 -6.31 8.68
C GLU A 126 17.49 -5.89 9.50
N ILE A 127 16.63 -5.03 8.95
CA ILE A 127 15.41 -4.55 9.62
C ILE A 127 14.39 -5.67 9.84
N VAL A 128 14.45 -6.71 9.01
CA VAL A 128 13.51 -7.82 9.02
C VAL A 128 13.92 -8.81 10.10
N GLU A 129 12.99 -9.07 11.02
CA GLU A 129 13.18 -10.04 12.10
C GLU A 129 13.41 -11.45 11.53
N PRO A 130 14.24 -12.29 12.17
CA PRO A 130 14.60 -13.62 11.65
C PRO A 130 13.40 -14.50 11.28
N GLU A 131 12.35 -14.51 12.12
CA GLU A 131 11.12 -15.27 11.87
C GLU A 131 10.39 -14.79 10.61
N MET A 132 10.34 -13.47 10.41
CA MET A 132 9.70 -12.88 9.23
C MET A 132 10.54 -13.08 7.99
N ARG A 133 11.87 -13.05 8.10
CA ARG A 133 12.78 -13.40 7.00
C ARG A 133 12.56 -14.84 6.55
N GLU A 134 12.37 -15.77 7.47
CA GLU A 134 12.06 -17.16 7.16
C GLU A 134 10.71 -17.31 6.43
N ARG A 135 9.69 -16.57 6.86
CA ARG A 135 8.40 -16.52 6.14
C ARG A 135 8.55 -15.95 4.73
N LEU A 136 9.25 -14.82 4.58
CA LEU A 136 9.51 -14.21 3.27
C LEU A 136 10.24 -15.19 2.32
N ARG A 137 11.24 -15.94 2.81
CA ARG A 137 11.96 -16.94 1.99
C ARG A 137 11.04 -18.01 1.43
N ARG A 138 10.14 -18.54 2.27
CA ARG A 138 9.18 -19.57 1.83
C ARG A 138 8.27 -19.05 0.72
N PHE A 139 7.74 -17.84 0.88
CA PHE A 139 6.87 -17.22 -0.12
C PHE A 139 7.62 -16.81 -1.40
N SER A 140 8.86 -16.35 -1.27
CA SER A 140 9.71 -16.05 -2.43
C SER A 140 9.98 -17.31 -3.27
N SER A 141 10.23 -18.46 -2.64
CA SER A 141 10.42 -19.73 -3.35
C SER A 141 9.16 -20.14 -4.12
N MET A 142 7.97 -19.99 -3.52
CA MET A 142 6.71 -20.32 -4.17
C MET A 142 6.42 -19.46 -5.41
N LEU A 143 6.81 -18.17 -5.38
CA LEU A 143 6.68 -17.30 -6.55
C LEU A 143 7.59 -17.73 -7.70
N SER A 144 8.84 -18.13 -7.39
CA SER A 144 9.79 -18.63 -8.39
C SER A 144 9.30 -19.94 -9.03
N ASP A 145 8.84 -20.90 -8.22
CA ASP A 145 8.33 -22.18 -8.70
C ASP A 145 7.07 -22.01 -9.59
N SER A 146 6.18 -21.06 -9.22
CA SER A 146 4.97 -20.77 -10.00
C SER A 146 5.24 -20.06 -11.34
N LEU A 147 6.41 -19.43 -11.50
CA LEU A 147 6.81 -18.78 -12.75
C LEU A 147 7.48 -19.78 -13.70
N GLU A 148 8.23 -20.76 -13.17
CA GLU A 148 8.84 -21.83 -13.96
C GLU A 148 7.81 -22.81 -14.56
N ASP A 149 6.67 -23.04 -13.89
CA ASP A 149 5.58 -23.89 -14.39
C ASP A 149 4.73 -23.25 -15.53
N ARG A 150 5.04 -22.01 -15.93
CA ARG A 150 4.31 -21.26 -16.97
C ARG A 150 5.03 -21.17 -18.33
N ASP A 151 6.26 -21.67 -18.42
CA ASP A 151 7.06 -21.77 -19.66
C ASP A 151 6.99 -23.18 -20.27
#